data_AF-A0AAP3DJ83-F1
#
_entry.id   AF-A0AAP3DJ83-F1
#
_cell.length_a   1.000
_cell.length_b   1.000
_cell.length_c   1.000
_cell.angle_alpha   90.00
_cell.angle_beta   90.00
_cell.angle_gamma   90.00
#
_symmetry.space_group_name_H-M   'P 1'
#
loop_
_entity.id
_entity.type
_entity.pdbx_description
1 polymer ?
#
loop_
_entity_poly.entity_id
_entity_poly.type
_entity_poly.pdbx_seq_one_letter_code
_entity_poly.pdbx_strand_id
1 'polypeptide(L)'
;MSKEIVTNELIGGTFDRMVSYKTNGTLEIEEVSECNAKTGWTPKQTVTLRNWEEIVKLRDFLNGLVPVNATINEEDKRHANIA
;
A
#
# COMPACT_ATOMS: atom_id res chain seq x y z
N MET A 1 27.54 6.84 -3.84
CA MET A 1 26.59 7.42 -4.80
C MET A 1 25.31 7.77 -4.03
N SER A 2 24.88 9.03 -4.09
CA SER A 2 23.60 9.47 -3.54
C SER A 2 22.48 8.66 -4.21
N LYS A 3 21.64 8.00 -3.41
CA LYS A 3 20.41 7.36 -3.90
C LYS A 3 19.39 8.46 -4.19
N GLU A 4 19.54 9.09 -5.35
CA GLU A 4 18.66 10.19 -5.75
C GLU A 4 17.30 9.64 -6.19
N ILE A 5 16.25 10.37 -5.81
CA ILE A 5 14.89 10.10 -6.23
C ILE A 5 14.77 10.55 -7.68
N VAL A 6 14.35 9.64 -8.55
CA VAL A 6 14.08 9.92 -9.97
C VAL A 6 12.66 10.47 -10.12
N THR A 7 11.70 9.85 -9.44
CA THR A 7 10.30 10.29 -9.46
C THR A 7 9.58 9.88 -8.18
N ASN A 8 8.57 10.68 -7.80
CA ASN A 8 7.67 10.43 -6.69
C ASN A 8 6.22 10.51 -7.18
N GLU A 9 5.38 9.60 -6.68
CA GLU A 9 3.95 9.58 -6.93
C GLU A 9 3.17 9.37 -5.63
N LEU A 10 2.04 10.06 -5.49
CA LEU A 10 1.11 9.89 -4.37
C LEU A 10 0.02 8.92 -4.80
N ILE A 11 -0.16 7.85 -4.04
CA ILE A 11 -1.11 6.77 -4.37
C ILE A 11 -2.19 6.69 -3.29
N GLY A 12 -3.45 6.56 -3.71
CA GLY A 12 -4.60 6.36 -2.82
C GLY A 12 -5.43 7.60 -2.53
N GLY A 13 -5.14 8.74 -3.15
CA GLY A 13 -5.86 9.99 -2.89
C GLY A 13 -5.18 10.80 -1.78
N THR A 14 -5.83 10.98 -0.63
CA THR A 14 -5.50 11.93 0.46
C THR A 14 -4.15 11.65 1.15
N PHE A 15 -3.03 11.69 0.42
CA PHE A 15 -1.68 11.46 0.94
C PHE A 15 -1.52 10.15 1.73
N ASP A 16 -2.27 9.08 1.41
CA ASP A 16 -2.16 7.83 2.16
C ASP A 16 -0.76 7.20 2.03
N ARG A 17 -0.25 7.14 0.80
CA ARG A 17 1.04 6.51 0.48
C ARG A 17 1.82 7.30 -0.56
N MET A 18 3.14 7.29 -0.41
CA MET A 18 4.09 7.83 -1.36
C MET A 18 4.90 6.70 -1.98
N VAL A 19 5.08 6.77 -3.30
CA VAL A 19 5.96 5.87 -4.03
C VAL A 19 7.14 6.63 -4.58
N SER A 20 8.34 6.14 -4.34
CA SER A 20 9.61 6.75 -4.77
C SER A 20 10.41 5.77 -5.62
N TYR A 21 10.64 6.10 -6.88
CA TYR A 21 11.56 5.35 -7.73
C TYR A 21 12.94 6.02 -7.73
N LYS A 22 13.98 5.25 -7.48
CA LYS A 22 15.35 5.74 -7.27
C LYS A 22 16.27 5.39 -8.43
N THR A 23 17.37 6.13 -8.55
CA THR A 23 18.36 5.95 -9.63
C THR A 23 19.01 4.57 -9.66
N ASN A 24 19.01 3.87 -8.53
CA ASN A 24 19.51 2.49 -8.42
C ASN A 24 18.48 1.43 -8.81
N GLY A 25 17.33 1.81 -9.39
CA GLY A 25 16.28 0.89 -9.83
C GLY A 25 15.38 0.36 -8.70
N THR A 26 15.52 0.89 -7.49
CA THR A 26 14.67 0.54 -6.35
C THR A 26 13.37 1.35 -6.38
N LEU A 27 12.25 0.70 -6.06
CA LEU A 27 10.95 1.34 -5.83
C LEU A 27 10.57 1.19 -4.35
N GLU A 28 10.39 2.30 -3.66
CA GLU A 28 9.94 2.34 -2.26
C GLU A 28 8.49 2.80 -2.20
N ILE A 29 7.68 2.12 -1.40
CA ILE A 29 6.29 2.47 -1.12
C ILE A 29 6.20 2.71 0.39
N GLU A 30 5.87 3.92 0.77
CA GLU A 30 5.83 4.36 2.16
C GLU A 30 4.46 4.89 2.54
N GLU A 31 4.00 4.54 3.72
CA GLU A 31 2.89 5.24 4.36
C GLU A 31 3.33 6.66 4.75
N VAL A 32 2.44 7.64 4.53
CA VAL A 32 2.69 8.98 5.03
C VAL A 32 2.44 8.98 6.53
N SER A 33 3.45 9.35 7.34
CA SER A 33 3.26 9.41 8.79
C SER A 33 2.27 10.51 9.12
N GLU A 34 1.42 10.21 10.08
CA GLU A 34 0.61 11.18 10.77
C GLU A 34 1.26 11.54 12.11
N CYS A 35 1.22 12.83 12.45
CA CYS A 35 1.63 13.30 13.76
C CYS A 35 0.40 13.39 14.65
N ASN A 36 0.35 12.59 15.71
CA ASN A 36 -0.67 12.70 16.74
C ASN A 36 -0.12 13.50 17.92
N ALA A 37 -0.84 14.54 18.35
CA ALA A 37 -0.41 15.42 19.45
C ALA A 37 -0.16 14.70 20.79
N LYS A 38 -0.73 13.50 21.00
CA LYS A 38 -0.58 12.72 22.24
C LYS A 38 0.49 11.64 22.16
N THR A 39 0.66 11.02 20.99
CA THR A 39 1.51 9.83 20.83
C THR A 39 2.73 10.07 19.94
N GLY A 40 2.86 11.27 19.37
CA GLY A 40 3.92 11.62 18.43
C GLY A 40 3.68 11.08 17.03
N TRP A 41 4.75 10.91 16.27
CA TRP A 41 4.71 10.38 14.90
C TRP A 41 4.40 8.88 14.91
N THR A 42 3.43 8.47 14.10
CA THR A 42 3.16 7.05 13.90
C THR A 42 4.31 6.37 13.15
N PRO A 43 4.78 5.19 13.61
CA PRO A 43 5.76 4.40 12.87
C PRO A 43 5.22 4.08 11.47
N LYS A 44 6.02 4.38 10.43
CA LYS A 44 5.65 4.13 9.04
C LYS A 44 5.90 2.68 8.65
N GLN A 45 5.03 2.13 7.82
CA GLN A 45 5.37 0.95 7.03
C GLN A 45 6.03 1.37 5.71
N THR A 46 7.13 0.69 5.37
CA THR A 46 7.84 0.87 4.10
C THR A 46 8.01 -0.49 3.44
N VAL A 47 7.65 -0.57 2.17
CA VAL A 47 7.93 -1.71 1.29
C VAL A 47 8.99 -1.29 0.28
N THR A 48 10.05 -2.08 0.14
CA THR A 48 11.14 -1.82 -0.82
C THR A 48 11.23 -2.95 -1.85
N LEU A 49 11.02 -2.61 -3.12
CA LEU A 49 11.25 -3.48 -4.27
C LEU A 49 12.62 -3.14 -4.86
N ARG A 50 13.51 -4.13 -4.91
CA ARG A 50 14.95 -3.91 -5.10
C ARG A 50 15.35 -3.68 -6.54
N ASN A 51 14.59 -4.25 -7.48
CA ASN A 51 14.88 -4.25 -8.91
C ASN A 51 13.61 -4.36 -9.75
N TRP A 52 13.78 -4.26 -11.06
CA TRP A 52 12.69 -4.32 -12.04
C TRP A 52 11.91 -5.64 -11.98
N GLU A 53 12.59 -6.76 -11.74
CA GLU A 53 11.96 -8.08 -11.68
C GLU A 53 10.97 -8.19 -10.51
N GLU A 54 11.31 -7.63 -9.34
CA GLU A 54 10.40 -7.57 -8.19
C GLU A 54 9.19 -6.66 -8.46
N ILE A 55 9.40 -5.52 -9.14
CA ILE A 55 8.33 -4.59 -9.54
C ILE A 55 7.35 -5.29 -10.49
N VAL A 56 7.86 -5.98 -11.51
CA VAL A 56 7.04 -6.72 -12.48
C VAL A 56 6.25 -7.83 -11.81
N LYS A 57 6.88 -8.61 -10.91
CA LYS A 57 6.18 -9.66 -10.15
C LYS A 57 5.01 -9.12 -9.34
N LEU A 58 5.20 -7.98 -8.66
CA LEU A 58 4.12 -7.35 -7.91
C LEU A 58 2.99 -6.90 -8.83
N ARG A 59 3.32 -6.21 -9.93
CA ARG A 59 2.33 -5.78 -10.93
C ARG A 59 1.50 -6.96 -11.46
N ASP A 60 2.17 -8.03 -11.87
CA ASP A 60 1.52 -9.19 -12.47
C ASP A 60 0.66 -9.94 -11.44
N PHE A 61 1.12 -10.03 -10.19
CA PHE A 61 0.32 -10.56 -9.09
C PHE A 61 -0.95 -9.72 -8.87
N LEU A 62 -0.82 -8.40 -8.74
CA LEU A 62 -1.96 -7.50 -8.51
C LEU A 62 -2.97 -7.53 -9.67
N ASN A 63 -2.50 -7.53 -10.90
CA ASN A 63 -3.35 -7.64 -12.09
C ASN A 63 -3.99 -9.02 -12.24
N GLY A 64 -3.39 -10.05 -11.64
CA GLY A 64 -3.92 -11.42 -11.60
C GLY A 64 -4.95 -11.65 -10.50
N LEU A 65 -5.17 -10.69 -9.60
CA LEU A 65 -6.18 -10.81 -8.54
C LEU A 65 -7.59 -10.87 -9.15
N VAL A 66 -8.31 -11.93 -8.83
CA VAL A 66 -9.74 -12.07 -9.16
C VAL A 66 -10.57 -11.84 -7.90
N PRO A 67 -11.76 -11.21 -8.02
CA PRO A 67 -12.67 -11.10 -6.88
C PRO A 67 -12.94 -12.48 -6.30
N VAL A 68 -12.67 -12.65 -5.01
CA VAL A 68 -13.21 -13.79 -4.27
C VAL A 68 -14.68 -13.47 -4.12
N ASN A 69 -15.57 -14.30 -4.68
CA ASN A 69 -17.01 -14.17 -4.42
C ASN A 69 -17.18 -14.19 -2.91
N ALA A 70 -17.45 -13.02 -2.33
CA ALA A 70 -17.94 -12.92 -0.97
C ALA A 70 -19.33 -13.57 -1.01
N THR A 71 -19.40 -14.88 -0.83
CA THR A 71 -20.57 -15.49 -0.21
C THR A 71 -20.74 -14.71 1.08
N ILE A 72 -21.71 -13.79 1.07
CA ILE A 72 -22.25 -13.18 2.28
C ILE A 72 -22.45 -14.35 3.22
N ASN A 73 -21.58 -14.47 4.23
CA ASN A 73 -21.74 -15.47 5.26
C ASN A 73 -23.16 -15.25 5.81
N GLU A 74 -23.99 -16.28 5.75
CA GLU A 74 -25.36 -16.22 6.28
C GLU A 74 -25.40 -15.87 7.79
N GLU A 75 -24.24 -15.81 8.46
CA GLU A 75 -24.08 -15.28 9.81
C GLU A 75 -24.46 -13.80 9.93
N ASP A 76 -24.18 -12.95 8.94
CA ASP A 76 -24.57 -11.53 9.00
C ASP A 76 -26.08 -11.31 8.83
N LYS A 77 -26.78 -12.26 8.19
CA LYS A 77 -28.26 -12.21 8.08
C LYS A 77 -28.97 -12.55 9.39
N ARG A 78 -28.32 -13.26 10.32
CA ARG A 78 -28.94 -13.60 11.61
C ARG A 78 -29.01 -12.42 12.57
N HIS A 79 -28.11 -11.45 12.46
CA HIS A 79 -28.09 -10.26 13.31
C HIS A 79 -29.01 -9.13 12.84
N ALA A 80 -29.51 -9.17 11.60
CA ALA A 80 -30.44 -8.16 11.09
C ALA A 80 -31.92 -8.40 11.45
N ASN A 81 -32.26 -9.58 12.01
CA ASN A 81 -33.64 -9.94 12.38
C ASN A 81 -33.93 -9.83 13.89
N ILE A 82 -33.10 -9.07 14.63
CA ILE A 82 -33.39 -8.69 16.01
C ILE A 82 -33.41 -7.16 16.07
N ALA A 83 -34.47 -6.56 15.53
CA ALA A 83 -34.86 -5.17 15.73
C ALA A 83 -36.36 -5.12 16.04
#